data_AF-A0A958H4N7-F1
#
_entry.id   AF-A0A958H4N7-F1
#
_cell.length_a   1.000
_cell.length_b   1.000
_cell.length_c   1.000
_cell.angle_alpha   90.00
_cell.angle_beta   90.00
_cell.angle_gamma   90.00
#
_symmetry.space_group_name_H-M   'P 1'
#
loop_
_entity.id
_entity.type
_entity.pdbx_description
1 polymer ?
#
loop_
_entity_poly.entity_id
_entity_poly.type
_entity_poly.pdbx_seq_one_letter_code
_entity_poly.pdbx_strand_id
1 'polypeptide(L)'
;MSRAVFIGDESLWAGGHPPGHPLRPERLRDTWEMLHAYRAFDAPNTRIVSPRPPTEAELLTFHTREYVDAVRRLSQGERSFNYGRYGFGPGDNPVFNGM
;
A
#
# COMPACT_ATOMS: atom_id res chain seq x y z
N MET A 1 14.12 -27.94 -4.92
CA MET A 1 13.89 -26.74 -4.10
C MET A 1 12.75 -25.94 -4.69
N SER A 2 11.82 -25.43 -3.89
CA SER A 2 10.78 -24.50 -4.37
C SER A 2 11.42 -23.16 -4.71
N ARG A 3 10.84 -22.43 -5.67
CA ARG A 3 11.24 -21.04 -5.96
C ARG A 3 10.52 -20.12 -4.97
N ALA A 4 11.21 -19.08 -4.51
CA ALA A 4 10.62 -18.04 -3.67
C ALA A 4 10.71 -16.68 -4.38
N VAL A 5 9.63 -15.91 -4.30
CA VAL A 5 9.58 -14.55 -4.82
C VAL A 5 9.21 -13.61 -3.68
N PHE A 6 10.01 -12.58 -3.48
CA PHE A 6 9.70 -11.47 -2.60
C PHE A 6 9.22 -10.29 -3.44
N ILE A 7 8.01 -9.79 -3.16
CA ILE A 7 7.47 -8.62 -3.84
C ILE A 7 7.70 -7.41 -2.94
N GLY A 8 8.54 -6.48 -3.37
CA GLY A 8 8.75 -5.24 -2.65
C GLY A 8 9.85 -4.37 -3.23
N ASP A 9 9.73 -3.08 -2.94
CA ASP A 9 10.75 -2.06 -3.12
C ASP A 9 10.39 -0.85 -2.24
N GLU A 10 11.23 0.18 -2.29
CA GLU A 10 11.10 1.40 -1.47
C GLU A 10 9.75 2.11 -1.62
N SER A 11 9.02 1.93 -2.73
CA SER A 11 7.74 2.59 -2.93
C SER A 11 6.70 2.13 -1.91
N LEU A 12 6.85 0.93 -1.34
CA LEU A 12 5.90 0.38 -0.36
C LEU A 12 5.97 1.08 1.00
N TRP A 13 7.06 1.81 1.30
CA TRP A 13 7.22 2.54 2.55
C TRP A 13 7.63 4.01 2.39
N ALA A 14 7.60 4.53 1.16
CA ALA A 14 7.85 5.94 0.88
C ALA A 14 6.76 6.87 1.44
N GLY A 15 5.55 6.35 1.63
CA GLY A 15 4.40 7.06 2.20
C GLY A 15 3.74 6.26 3.31
N GLY A 16 2.85 6.89 4.06
CA GLY A 16 2.17 6.25 5.17
C GLY A 16 1.01 7.07 5.70
N HIS A 17 0.34 6.51 6.69
CA HIS A 17 -0.75 7.19 7.37
C HIS A 17 -0.24 8.46 8.08
N PRO A 18 -1.14 9.42 8.37
CA PRO A 18 -0.78 10.65 9.07
C PRO A 18 -0.06 10.41 10.40
N PRO A 19 0.72 11.40 10.89
CA PRO A 19 1.35 11.32 12.20
C PRO A 19 0.35 10.95 13.30
N GLY A 20 0.71 9.98 14.14
CA GLY A 20 -0.12 9.49 15.24
C GLY A 20 -0.96 8.25 14.89
N HIS A 21 -1.10 7.89 13.60
CA HIS A 21 -1.78 6.66 13.22
C HIS A 21 -0.94 5.41 13.54
N PRO A 22 -1.55 4.30 14.03
CA PRO A 22 -0.81 3.09 14.41
C PRO A 22 -0.23 2.31 13.23
N LEU A 23 -0.82 2.42 12.03
CA LEU A 23 -0.27 1.77 10.83
C LEU A 23 0.93 2.55 10.28
N ARG A 24 2.11 1.97 10.52
CA ARG A 24 3.42 2.54 10.20
C ARG A 24 4.10 1.78 9.05
N PRO A 25 4.40 2.43 7.90
CA PRO A 25 5.06 1.78 6.76
C PRO A 25 6.48 1.26 7.08
N GLU A 26 7.12 1.79 8.12
CA GLU A 26 8.45 1.41 8.60
C GLU A 26 8.56 -0.10 8.83
N ARG A 27 7.47 -0.76 9.23
CA ARG A 27 7.43 -2.22 9.40
C ARG A 27 7.85 -2.99 8.14
N LEU A 28 7.54 -2.46 6.95
CA LEU A 28 7.87 -3.08 5.67
C LEU A 28 9.36 -2.90 5.36
N ARG A 29 9.88 -1.68 5.58
CA ARG A 29 11.30 -1.35 5.47
C ARG A 29 12.15 -2.21 6.43
N ASP A 30 11.77 -2.29 7.69
CA ASP A 30 12.51 -3.04 8.71
C ASP A 30 12.55 -4.53 8.36
N THR A 31 11.45 -5.08 7.84
CA THR A 31 11.40 -6.47 7.35
C THR A 31 12.35 -6.67 6.16
N TRP A 32 12.37 -5.74 5.22
CA TRP A 32 13.27 -5.76 4.06
C TRP A 32 14.74 -5.72 4.48
N GLU A 33 15.11 -4.75 5.33
CA GLU A 33 16.48 -4.59 5.85
C GLU A 33 16.92 -5.81 6.65
N MET A 34 16.03 -6.38 7.48
CA MET A 34 16.28 -7.63 8.19
C MET A 34 16.57 -8.77 7.21
N LEU A 35 15.74 -9.00 6.19
CA LEU A 35 15.94 -10.09 5.23
C LEU A 35 17.27 -9.95 4.46
N HIS A 36 17.67 -8.72 4.13
CA HIS A 36 19.00 -8.45 3.59
C HIS A 36 20.12 -8.79 4.58
N ALA A 37 20.00 -8.38 5.84
CA ALA A 37 21.00 -8.68 6.87
C ALA A 37 21.18 -10.19 7.10
N TYR A 38 20.08 -10.95 7.00
CA TYR A 38 20.11 -12.42 7.07
C TYR A 38 20.50 -13.10 5.76
N ARG A 39 20.81 -12.34 4.69
CA ARG A 39 21.15 -12.88 3.36
C ARG A 39 20.06 -13.79 2.79
N ALA A 40 18.80 -13.55 3.15
CA ALA A 40 17.68 -14.36 2.70
C ALA A 40 17.49 -14.34 1.17
N PHE A 41 17.98 -13.27 0.51
CA PHE A 41 17.91 -13.07 -0.93
C PHE A 41 19.13 -13.61 -1.71
N ASP A 42 20.14 -14.14 -1.02
CA ASP A 42 21.37 -14.63 -1.66
C ASP A 42 21.17 -16.04 -2.25
N ALA A 43 20.10 -16.74 -1.86
CA ALA A 43 19.84 -18.09 -2.32
C ALA A 43 19.44 -18.11 -3.81
N PRO A 44 19.96 -19.05 -4.63
CA PRO A 44 19.81 -19.04 -6.08
C PRO A 44 18.38 -19.28 -6.56
N ASN A 45 17.50 -19.79 -5.69
CA ASN A 45 16.09 -20.01 -5.94
C ASN A 45 15.19 -18.82 -5.52
N THR A 46 15.78 -17.69 -5.13
CA THR A 46 15.05 -16.50 -4.67
C THR A 46 15.12 -15.37 -5.70
N ARG A 47 14.06 -14.56 -5.75
CA ARG A 47 14.00 -13.37 -6.62
C ARG A 47 13.23 -12.27 -5.94
N ILE A 48 13.75 -11.05 -6.03
CA ILE A 48 13.04 -9.82 -5.67
C ILE A 48 12.33 -9.29 -6.92
N VAL A 49 11.07 -8.86 -6.77
CA VAL A 49 10.27 -8.24 -7.82
C VAL A 49 9.65 -6.94 -7.29
N SER A 50 9.89 -5.84 -8.01
CA SER A 50 9.21 -4.57 -7.75
C SER A 50 7.71 -4.70 -8.03
N PRO A 51 6.83 -4.32 -7.09
CA PRO A 51 5.41 -4.21 -7.36
C PRO A 51 5.14 -3.12 -8.41
N ARG A 52 4.02 -3.27 -9.12
CA ARG A 52 3.45 -2.19 -9.93
C ARG A 52 2.14 -1.72 -9.29
N PRO A 53 1.73 -0.47 -9.54
CA PRO A 53 0.37 -0.05 -9.23
C PRO A 53 -0.66 -0.98 -9.90
N PRO A 54 -1.78 -1.28 -9.23
CA PRO A 54 -2.86 -2.02 -9.84
C PRO A 54 -3.50 -1.17 -10.96
N THR A 55 -3.93 -1.83 -12.03
CA THR A 55 -4.76 -1.19 -13.04
C THR A 55 -6.17 -0.98 -12.50
N GLU A 56 -6.91 -0.03 -13.08
CA GLU A 56 -8.30 0.16 -12.68
C GLU A 56 -9.16 -1.09 -12.94
N ALA A 57 -8.93 -1.80 -14.04
CA ALA A 57 -9.64 -3.04 -14.34
C ALA A 57 -9.44 -4.10 -13.25
N GLU A 58 -8.24 -4.20 -12.67
CA GLU A 58 -7.95 -5.11 -11.57
C GLU A 58 -8.70 -4.71 -10.29
N LEU A 59 -8.75 -3.42 -9.97
CA LEU A 59 -9.52 -2.93 -8.82
C LEU A 59 -11.02 -3.22 -8.97
N LEU A 60 -11.55 -3.08 -10.19
CA LEU A 60 -12.96 -3.29 -10.52
C LEU A 60 -13.37 -4.77 -10.58
N THR A 61 -12.45 -5.71 -10.40
CA THR A 61 -12.82 -7.13 -10.24
C THR A 61 -13.59 -7.39 -8.94
N PHE A 62 -13.46 -6.48 -7.97
CA PHE A 62 -14.14 -6.59 -6.68
C PHE A 62 -14.83 -5.27 -6.28
N HIS A 63 -14.15 -4.12 -6.42
CA HIS A 63 -14.68 -2.84 -5.99
C HIS A 63 -15.66 -2.25 -7.01
N THR A 64 -16.61 -1.45 -6.53
CA THR A 64 -17.46 -0.65 -7.41
C THR A 64 -16.66 0.51 -7.99
N ARG A 65 -17.02 0.93 -9.20
CA ARG A 65 -16.48 2.15 -9.83
C ARG A 65 -16.65 3.38 -8.93
N GLU A 66 -17.82 3.52 -8.32
CA GLU A 66 -18.13 4.60 -7.40
C GLU A 66 -17.13 4.68 -6.23
N TYR A 67 -16.77 3.54 -5.62
CA TYR A 67 -15.79 3.51 -4.54
C TYR A 67 -14.37 3.85 -5.02
N VAL A 68 -13.92 3.28 -6.14
CA VAL A 68 -12.59 3.56 -6.70
C VAL A 68 -12.44 5.06 -7.02
N ASP A 69 -13.46 5.67 -7.60
CA ASP A 69 -13.47 7.11 -7.89
C ASP A 69 -13.48 7.96 -6.62
N ALA A 70 -14.18 7.52 -5.56
CA ALA A 70 -14.14 8.18 -4.25
C ALA A 70 -12.73 8.17 -3.65
N VAL A 71 -12.04 7.03 -3.63
CA VAL A 71 -10.66 6.92 -3.14
C VAL A 71 -9.73 7.86 -3.93
N ARG A 72 -9.82 7.83 -5.27
CA ARG A 72 -8.99 8.67 -6.14
C ARG A 72 -9.16 10.16 -5.85
N ARG A 73 -10.39 10.63 -5.70
CA ARG A 73 -10.70 12.05 -5.40
C ARG A 73 -10.25 12.46 -4.01
N LEU A 74 -10.45 11.60 -3.01
CA LEU A 74 -9.98 11.83 -1.63
C LEU A 74 -8.45 11.90 -1.55
N SER A 75 -7.76 11.03 -2.28
CA SER A 75 -6.30 11.00 -2.39
C SER A 75 -5.73 12.29 -3.01
N GLN A 76 -6.54 12.99 -3.82
CA GLN A 76 -6.22 14.31 -4.39
C GLN A 76 -6.62 15.49 -3.48
N GLY A 77 -7.10 15.22 -2.27
CA GLY A 77 -7.48 16.23 -1.28
C GLY A 77 -8.89 16.77 -1.43
N GLU A 78 -9.73 16.19 -2.29
CA GLU A 78 -11.12 16.62 -2.43
C GLU A 78 -11.95 16.21 -1.20
N ARG A 79 -12.71 17.17 -0.65
CA ARG A 79 -13.55 16.96 0.56
C ARG A 79 -15.02 17.32 0.35
N SER A 80 -15.42 17.49 -0.91
CA SER A 80 -16.73 18.01 -1.32
C SER A 80 -17.89 17.01 -1.14
N PHE A 81 -17.61 15.74 -0.88
CA PHE A 81 -18.61 14.68 -0.76
C PHE A 81 -18.53 13.94 0.57
N ASN A 82 -19.61 13.25 0.91
CA ASN A 82 -19.73 12.47 2.14
C ASN A 82 -18.80 11.24 2.11
N TYR A 83 -17.55 11.44 2.51
CA TYR A 83 -16.53 10.39 2.58
C TYR A 83 -16.88 9.29 3.60
N GLY A 84 -17.71 9.59 4.60
CA GLY A 84 -18.23 8.62 5.57
C GLY A 84 -19.08 7.52 4.92
N ARG A 85 -19.75 7.79 3.79
CA ARG A 85 -20.47 6.77 3.00
C ARG A 85 -19.55 5.62 2.56
N TYR A 86 -18.26 5.90 2.39
CA TYR A 86 -17.25 4.96 1.94
C TYR A 86 -16.34 4.47 3.08
N GLY A 87 -16.73 4.72 4.35
CA GLY A 87 -15.99 4.25 5.52
C GLY A 87 -14.73 5.07 5.85
N PHE A 88 -14.57 6.25 5.24
CA PHE A 88 -13.51 7.18 5.62
C PHE A 88 -13.95 8.09 6.76
N GLY A 89 -12.99 8.54 7.57
CA GLY A 89 -13.25 9.43 8.68
C GLY A 89 -12.06 9.58 9.62
N PRO A 90 -12.16 10.41 10.66
CA PRO A 90 -11.16 10.42 11.72
C PRO A 90 -11.11 9.05 12.40
N GLY A 91 -9.90 8.56 12.72
CA GLY A 91 -9.70 7.25 13.33
C GLY A 91 -9.08 6.26 12.36
N ASP A 92 -9.78 5.16 12.09
CA ASP A 92 -9.25 3.97 11.41
C ASP A 92 -8.87 4.20 9.94
N ASN A 93 -9.68 4.96 9.20
CA ASN A 93 -9.47 5.24 7.77
C ASN A 93 -9.41 6.76 7.52
N PRO A 94 -8.32 7.42 7.98
CA PRO A 94 -8.17 8.86 7.79
C PRO A 94 -7.99 9.19 6.31
N VAL A 95 -8.54 10.34 5.90
CA VAL A 95 -8.31 10.89 4.55
C VAL A 95 -7.01 11.68 4.55
N PHE A 96 -6.10 11.35 3.65
CA PHE A 96 -4.84 12.06 3.45
C PHE A 96 -4.41 12.02 1.98
N ASN A 97 -3.53 12.96 1.59
CA ASN A 97 -3.05 13.05 0.21
C ASN A 97 -2.15 11.86 -0.11
N GLY A 98 -2.37 11.21 -1.25
CA GLY A 98 -1.58 10.05 -1.68
C GLY A 98 -1.91 8.74 -0.94
N MET A 99 -3.08 8.64 -0.31
CA MET A 99 -3.67 7.36 0.10
C MET A 99 -4.09 6.52 -1.10
#